data_AF-A0A0D7BTB7-F1
#
_entry.id   AF-A0A0D7BTB7-F1
#
_cell.length_a   1.000
_cell.length_b   1.000
_cell.length_c   1.000
_cell.angle_alpha   90.00
_cell.angle_beta   90.00
_cell.angle_gamma   90.00
#
_symmetry.space_group_name_H-M   'P 1'
#
loop_
_entity.id
_entity.type
_entity.pdbx_description
1 polymer ?
#
loop_
_entity_poly.entity_id
_entity_poly.type
_entity_poly.pdbx_seq_one_letter_code
_entity_poly.pdbx_strand_id
1 'polypeptide(L)'
;MSLPAGSRDLYAKYDVVVVGGGPVGLMTALECAKADKKVLVLEQSVFFNQSGSSGDMVRMYRTAYTEDFMATLAVQSMSIWKELEQEAGEPLRWMSGLLNFGDPDYGAGGPEGTLTGPIKNLEKHGMKYTKLDRDGVEKTLPFQNLPENWAGLDMPDNGTINVPLLLRTLHRLCRERQVDLFEYATVQRIRPDNTKIFPNVKWSVDGVMHGPKGASAQGNVFGFRTDKVALTPGAYTNHILFPSFGFTLKLNIWEMTSAYYAVDASIKFDKMWFQFQEDTEIGDTKFSNLFYGFPAVPWGPSNMCRIAVDSATNVITDPAKRSHAVISPQDLEWTRDWIRDHVVGVGPDPLPVFAGTCLQTNVADNMFVLDFIPSRYLPDDAAGSIVVFTAGWAMKFVPLLGRVLKELLVDGAAPEFDISHFKFDRIHEGEPIIREGPVAEDVGPIRAVGSSMRMGH
;
A
#
# COMPACT_ATOMS: atom_id res chain seq x y z
N MET A 1 -40.73 1.67 -11.15
CA MET A 1 -40.75 0.48 -10.27
C MET A 1 -39.31 0.07 -10.03
N SER A 2 -38.80 0.27 -8.81
CA SER A 2 -37.47 -0.20 -8.40
C SER A 2 -37.52 -1.72 -8.22
N LEU A 3 -36.62 -2.45 -8.89
CA LEU A 3 -36.50 -3.90 -8.74
C LEU A 3 -36.07 -4.26 -7.30
N PRO A 4 -36.56 -5.39 -6.74
CA PRO A 4 -36.15 -5.85 -5.41
C PRO A 4 -34.67 -6.24 -5.39
N ALA A 5 -34.03 -6.17 -4.22
CA ALA A 5 -32.60 -6.45 -3.98
C ALA A 5 -32.19 -7.95 -4.12
N GLY A 6 -32.82 -8.71 -5.02
CA GLY A 6 -32.71 -10.17 -5.10
C GLY A 6 -32.10 -10.77 -6.37
N SER A 7 -31.82 -9.99 -7.43
CA SER A 7 -31.07 -10.48 -8.58
C SER A 7 -30.40 -9.33 -9.31
N ARG A 8 -29.27 -8.82 -8.79
CA ARG A 8 -28.41 -7.97 -9.62
C ARG A 8 -27.96 -8.81 -10.82
N ASP A 9 -28.12 -8.27 -12.02
CA ASP A 9 -27.69 -8.94 -13.24
C ASP A 9 -26.17 -9.10 -13.24
N LEU A 10 -25.70 -10.32 -12.96
CA LEU A 10 -24.28 -10.70 -12.92
C LEU A 10 -23.61 -10.68 -14.30
N TYR A 11 -24.32 -10.22 -15.33
CA TYR A 11 -23.86 -10.10 -16.70
C TYR A 11 -24.05 -8.67 -17.27
N ALA A 12 -24.34 -7.69 -16.41
CA ALA A 12 -24.57 -6.30 -16.81
C ALA A 12 -23.32 -5.58 -17.38
N LYS A 13 -23.58 -4.50 -18.13
CA LYS A 13 -22.55 -3.55 -18.60
C LYS A 13 -22.27 -2.43 -17.60
N TYR A 14 -21.00 -2.07 -17.50
CA TYR A 14 -20.42 -0.92 -16.79
C TYR A 14 -19.46 -0.16 -17.70
N ASP A 15 -19.15 1.08 -17.36
CA ASP A 15 -18.13 1.87 -18.06
C ASP A 15 -16.74 1.51 -17.53
N VAL A 16 -16.63 1.31 -16.22
CA VAL A 16 -15.40 0.93 -15.51
C VAL A 16 -15.70 -0.19 -14.53
N VAL A 17 -14.89 -1.26 -14.58
CA VAL A 17 -14.86 -2.29 -13.55
C VAL A 17 -13.54 -2.18 -12.78
N VAL A 18 -13.62 -2.04 -11.47
CA VAL A 18 -12.48 -2.03 -10.55
C VAL A 18 -12.37 -3.38 -9.87
N VAL A 19 -11.21 -4.02 -9.99
CA VAL A 19 -10.92 -5.31 -9.36
C VAL A 19 -10.02 -5.09 -8.14
N GLY A 20 -10.57 -5.38 -6.97
CA GLY A 20 -9.99 -5.09 -5.65
C GLY A 20 -10.69 -3.93 -4.97
N GLY A 21 -11.33 -4.18 -3.83
CA GLY A 21 -12.06 -3.19 -3.01
C GLY A 21 -11.26 -2.59 -1.86
N GLY A 22 -9.93 -2.53 -2.00
CA GLY A 22 -9.04 -1.83 -1.07
C GLY A 22 -9.14 -0.30 -1.22
N PRO A 23 -8.32 0.47 -0.46
CA PRO A 23 -8.34 1.93 -0.47
C PRO A 23 -8.18 2.53 -1.87
N VAL A 24 -7.20 2.04 -2.65
CA VAL A 24 -6.95 2.55 -4.01
C VAL A 24 -8.08 2.19 -4.96
N GLY A 25 -8.64 0.98 -4.86
CA GLY A 25 -9.78 0.56 -5.69
C GLY A 25 -11.04 1.37 -5.39
N LEU A 26 -11.38 1.56 -4.11
CA LEU A 26 -12.51 2.39 -3.71
C LEU A 26 -12.32 3.86 -4.11
N MET A 27 -11.12 4.41 -3.96
CA MET A 27 -10.84 5.78 -4.40
C MET A 27 -10.94 5.91 -5.93
N THR A 28 -10.42 4.93 -6.68
CA THR A 28 -10.56 4.90 -8.15
C THR A 28 -12.02 4.87 -8.57
N ALA A 29 -12.84 4.05 -7.89
CA ALA A 29 -14.25 3.94 -8.18
C ALA A 29 -15.00 5.26 -7.89
N LEU A 30 -14.68 5.89 -6.75
CA LEU A 30 -15.23 7.20 -6.38
C LEU A 30 -14.89 8.27 -7.43
N GLU A 31 -13.62 8.40 -7.82
CA GLU A 31 -13.19 9.40 -8.81
C GLU A 31 -13.81 9.13 -10.19
N CYS A 32 -13.86 7.88 -10.64
CA CYS A 32 -14.56 7.52 -11.88
C CYS A 32 -16.07 7.85 -11.82
N ALA A 33 -16.73 7.60 -10.69
CA ALA A 33 -18.14 7.93 -10.51
C ALA A 33 -18.39 9.45 -10.47
N LYS A 34 -17.45 10.24 -9.94
CA LYS A 34 -17.49 11.72 -10.04
C LYS A 34 -17.38 12.22 -11.48
N ALA A 35 -16.81 11.42 -12.39
CA ALA A 35 -16.76 11.67 -13.83
C ALA A 35 -17.95 11.04 -14.59
N ASP A 36 -19.09 10.85 -13.89
CA ASP A 36 -20.35 10.31 -14.41
C ASP A 36 -20.24 8.93 -15.06
N LYS A 37 -19.27 8.12 -14.63
CA LYS A 37 -19.13 6.73 -15.09
C LYS A 37 -19.99 5.79 -14.26
N LYS A 38 -20.59 4.80 -14.91
CA LYS A 38 -21.21 3.65 -14.23
C LYS A 38 -20.12 2.69 -13.79
N VAL A 39 -19.86 2.61 -12.49
CA VAL A 39 -18.73 1.87 -11.93
C VAL A 39 -19.17 0.66 -11.11
N LEU A 40 -18.43 -0.43 -11.24
CA LEU A 40 -18.51 -1.64 -10.42
C LEU A 40 -17.20 -1.87 -9.68
N VAL A 41 -17.26 -2.23 -8.40
CA VAL A 41 -16.12 -2.74 -7.62
C VAL A 41 -16.36 -4.20 -7.25
N LEU A 42 -15.38 -5.05 -7.56
CA LEU A 42 -15.35 -6.47 -7.24
C LEU A 42 -14.27 -6.73 -6.18
N GLU A 43 -14.69 -7.04 -4.95
CA GLU A 43 -13.81 -7.42 -3.83
C GLU A 43 -13.94 -8.92 -3.57
N GLN A 44 -12.82 -9.66 -3.60
CA GLN A 44 -12.82 -11.12 -3.42
C GLN A 44 -13.17 -11.55 -1.98
N SER A 45 -12.98 -10.67 -1.00
CA SER A 45 -13.31 -10.88 0.41
C SER A 45 -14.48 -9.99 0.82
N VAL A 46 -14.58 -9.65 2.11
CA VAL A 46 -15.42 -8.53 2.58
C VAL A 46 -14.68 -7.21 2.43
N PHE A 47 -15.40 -6.11 2.32
CA PHE A 47 -14.82 -4.79 2.52
C PHE A 47 -14.23 -4.70 3.94
N PHE A 48 -13.18 -3.91 4.08
CA PHE A 48 -12.49 -3.68 5.37
C PHE A 48 -11.79 -4.92 5.95
N ASN A 49 -11.59 -5.96 5.14
CA ASN A 49 -10.87 -7.16 5.55
C ASN A 49 -9.40 -6.87 5.91
N GLN A 50 -8.79 -7.80 6.64
CA GLN A 50 -7.40 -7.76 7.10
C GLN A 50 -6.50 -8.75 6.32
N SER A 51 -7.01 -9.32 5.23
CA SER A 51 -6.33 -10.38 4.48
C SER A 51 -5.33 -9.86 3.43
N GLY A 52 -5.34 -8.55 3.16
CA GLY A 52 -4.41 -7.88 2.25
C GLY A 52 -3.39 -6.97 2.96
N SER A 53 -3.13 -5.81 2.35
CA SER A 53 -2.10 -4.84 2.76
C SER A 53 -2.63 -3.67 3.60
N SER A 54 -3.96 -3.49 3.62
CA SER A 54 -4.61 -2.28 4.15
C SER A 54 -5.15 -2.45 5.57
N GLY A 55 -5.10 -3.66 6.13
CA GLY A 55 -5.64 -3.92 7.45
C GLY A 55 -4.76 -3.36 8.56
N ASP A 56 -5.27 -2.38 9.31
CA ASP A 56 -4.71 -1.83 10.56
C ASP A 56 -5.59 -0.70 11.12
N MET A 57 -5.18 -0.09 12.25
CA MET A 57 -5.72 1.20 12.72
C MET A 57 -5.04 2.41 12.07
N VAL A 58 -3.77 2.28 11.68
CA VAL A 58 -2.90 3.43 11.36
C VAL A 58 -2.01 3.18 10.14
N ARG A 59 -1.77 4.24 9.35
CA ARG A 59 -0.73 4.27 8.31
C ARG A 59 -0.04 5.63 8.30
N MET A 60 1.24 5.65 7.94
CA MET A 60 2.03 6.86 7.93
C MET A 60 1.67 7.72 6.70
N TYR A 61 1.33 8.98 6.94
CA TYR A 61 1.30 10.03 5.93
C TYR A 61 2.60 10.84 6.04
N ARG A 62 3.47 10.71 5.04
CA ARG A 62 4.74 11.44 4.98
C ARG A 62 4.93 12.18 3.66
N THR A 63 5.59 13.33 3.71
CA THR A 63 5.99 14.13 2.53
C THR A 63 7.49 14.15 2.29
N ALA A 64 8.29 13.64 3.24
CA ALA A 64 9.73 13.61 3.14
C ALA A 64 10.22 12.45 2.27
N TYR A 65 10.76 12.75 1.09
CA TYR A 65 11.30 11.80 0.13
C TYR A 65 12.64 12.26 -0.42
N THR A 66 13.57 11.33 -0.64
CA THR A 66 14.85 11.61 -1.31
C THR A 66 14.67 11.80 -2.81
N GLU A 67 13.80 11.00 -3.43
CA GLU A 67 13.50 11.05 -4.86
C GLU A 67 12.61 12.26 -5.19
N ASP A 68 13.08 13.12 -6.10
CA ASP A 68 12.42 14.40 -6.44
C ASP A 68 10.98 14.20 -6.96
N PHE A 69 10.75 13.19 -7.80
CA PHE A 69 9.43 12.88 -8.34
C PHE A 69 8.46 12.40 -7.26
N MET A 70 8.91 11.55 -6.32
CA MET A 70 8.10 11.11 -5.19
C MET A 70 7.78 12.26 -4.23
N ALA A 71 8.76 13.15 -3.96
CA ALA A 71 8.53 14.34 -3.15
C ALA A 71 7.48 15.26 -3.79
N THR A 72 7.56 15.46 -5.11
CA THR A 72 6.59 16.25 -5.87
C THR A 72 5.19 15.65 -5.77
N LEU A 73 5.03 14.34 -5.99
CA LEU A 73 3.77 13.64 -5.82
C LEU A 73 3.25 13.73 -4.38
N ALA A 74 4.14 13.65 -3.39
CA ALA A 74 3.75 13.69 -1.98
C ALA A 74 3.20 15.07 -1.60
N VAL A 75 3.81 16.14 -2.09
CA VAL A 75 3.32 17.52 -1.92
C VAL A 75 2.01 17.75 -2.68
N GLN A 76 1.91 17.28 -3.94
CA GLN A 76 0.65 17.31 -4.70
C GLN A 76 -0.47 16.57 -3.96
N SER A 77 -0.16 15.45 -3.29
CA SER A 77 -1.16 14.69 -2.52
C SER A 77 -1.79 15.50 -1.38
N MET A 78 -1.11 16.52 -0.84
CA MET A 78 -1.59 17.27 0.33
C MET A 78 -2.92 17.97 0.06
N SER A 79 -3.06 18.65 -1.08
CA SER A 79 -4.31 19.31 -1.48
C SER A 79 -5.40 18.28 -1.80
N ILE A 80 -5.05 17.19 -2.47
CA ILE A 80 -6.01 16.13 -2.84
C ILE A 80 -6.57 15.44 -1.59
N TRP A 81 -5.74 15.21 -0.57
CA TRP A 81 -6.22 14.74 0.72
C TRP A 81 -7.17 15.73 1.39
N LYS A 82 -6.85 17.03 1.34
CA LYS A 82 -7.72 18.07 1.91
C LYS A 82 -9.09 18.11 1.21
N GLU A 83 -9.12 17.93 -0.11
CA GLU A 83 -10.36 17.81 -0.88
C GLU A 83 -11.17 16.57 -0.44
N LEU A 84 -10.52 15.42 -0.27
CA LEU A 84 -11.18 14.22 0.24
C LEU A 84 -11.74 14.41 1.65
N GLU A 85 -10.99 15.07 2.55
CA GLU A 85 -11.44 15.36 3.92
C GLU A 85 -12.63 16.33 3.93
N GLN A 86 -12.68 17.29 3.01
CA GLN A 86 -13.84 18.18 2.82
C GLN A 86 -15.08 17.41 2.36
N GLU A 87 -14.93 16.49 1.39
CA GLU A 87 -16.03 15.63 0.94
C GLU A 87 -16.45 14.60 2.00
N ALA A 88 -15.50 14.12 2.80
CA ALA A 88 -15.77 13.24 3.93
C ALA A 88 -16.60 13.94 5.01
N GLY A 89 -16.41 15.25 5.19
CA GLY A 89 -17.01 16.05 6.26
C GLY A 89 -16.27 15.95 7.59
N GLU A 90 -15.13 15.26 7.63
CA GLU A 90 -14.29 15.08 8.82
C GLU A 90 -12.82 14.82 8.46
N PRO A 91 -11.85 15.13 9.35
CA PRO A 91 -10.45 14.80 9.13
C PRO A 91 -10.23 13.28 9.06
N LEU A 92 -9.55 12.82 8.01
CA LEU A 92 -9.15 11.41 7.85
C LEU A 92 -7.71 11.17 8.32
N ARG A 93 -6.98 12.26 8.60
CA ARG A 93 -5.62 12.25 9.09
C ARG A 93 -5.49 13.06 10.37
N TRP A 94 -4.64 12.58 11.27
CA TRP A 94 -4.17 13.33 12.42
C TRP A 94 -2.73 13.80 12.18
N MET A 95 -2.57 15.08 11.90
CA MET A 95 -1.29 15.71 11.53
C MET A 95 -0.42 15.99 12.77
N SER A 96 0.07 14.91 13.40
CA SER A 96 0.88 14.93 14.62
C SER A 96 2.37 15.20 14.37
N GLY A 97 2.83 15.14 13.13
CA GLY A 97 4.24 15.21 12.74
C GLY A 97 4.92 13.84 12.64
N LEU A 98 6.15 13.87 12.13
CA LEU A 98 7.04 12.72 11.92
C LEU A 98 8.45 13.07 12.39
N LEU A 99 9.04 12.22 13.23
CA LEU A 99 10.45 12.27 13.59
C LEU A 99 11.21 11.15 12.88
N ASN A 100 12.00 11.50 11.86
CA ASN A 100 13.00 10.58 11.33
C ASN A 100 14.28 10.75 12.13
N PHE A 101 14.93 9.67 12.54
CA PHE A 101 16.20 9.75 13.27
C PHE A 101 17.08 8.52 13.02
N GLY A 102 18.32 8.54 13.48
CA GLY A 102 19.22 7.40 13.36
C GLY A 102 20.62 7.78 12.88
N ASP A 103 21.29 6.82 12.28
CA ASP A 103 22.62 6.98 11.70
C ASP A 103 22.55 7.96 10.50
N PRO A 104 23.22 9.12 10.56
CA PRO A 104 23.22 10.09 9.46
C PRO A 104 23.94 9.57 8.20
N ASP A 105 24.80 8.57 8.35
CA ASP A 105 25.55 7.94 7.27
C ASP A 105 24.82 6.75 6.65
N TYR A 106 23.63 6.39 7.16
CA TYR A 106 22.79 5.35 6.58
C TYR A 106 22.53 5.65 5.09
N GLY A 107 22.92 4.70 4.26
CA GLY A 107 23.24 4.93 2.86
C GLY A 107 22.05 5.10 1.91
N ALA A 108 22.35 5.72 0.77
CA ALA A 108 21.46 5.86 -0.38
C ALA A 108 21.22 4.49 -1.04
N GLY A 109 19.99 3.98 -0.93
CA GLY A 109 19.57 2.72 -1.54
C GLY A 109 18.41 2.05 -0.82
N GLY A 110 18.21 2.36 0.48
CA GLY A 110 17.08 1.89 1.30
C GLY A 110 15.72 2.16 0.65
N PRO A 111 14.71 1.28 0.82
CA PRO A 111 13.35 1.55 0.33
C PRO A 111 12.74 2.82 0.96
N GLU A 112 13.21 3.21 2.15
CA GLU A 112 12.78 4.42 2.87
C GLU A 112 13.72 5.63 2.67
N GLY A 113 14.76 5.50 1.83
CA GLY A 113 15.72 6.56 1.54
C GLY A 113 16.79 6.73 2.61
N THR A 114 17.24 7.97 2.85
CA THR A 114 18.24 8.30 3.88
C THR A 114 17.70 9.34 4.84
N LEU A 115 18.31 9.48 6.02
CA LEU A 115 17.86 10.45 7.01
C LEU A 115 17.89 11.90 6.48
N THR A 116 18.94 12.27 5.74
CA THR A 116 19.17 13.65 5.30
C THR A 116 18.81 13.89 3.83
N GLY A 117 18.66 12.84 3.03
CA GLY A 117 18.30 12.91 1.60
C GLY A 117 17.06 13.75 1.29
N PRO A 118 15.98 13.67 2.10
CA PRO A 118 14.77 14.47 1.88
C PRO A 118 14.96 15.99 2.02
N ILE A 119 16.00 16.48 2.68
CA ILE A 119 16.18 17.92 3.01
C ILE A 119 16.11 18.79 1.75
N LYS A 120 16.80 18.39 0.68
CA LYS A 120 16.80 19.15 -0.59
C LYS A 120 15.38 19.35 -1.13
N ASN A 121 14.55 18.31 -1.06
CA ASN A 121 13.17 18.37 -1.56
C ASN A 121 12.24 19.11 -0.58
N LEU A 122 12.47 18.96 0.73
CA LEU A 122 11.76 19.75 1.74
C LEU A 122 11.99 21.25 1.52
N GLU A 123 13.25 21.67 1.31
CA GLU A 123 13.60 23.05 0.98
C GLU A 123 12.98 23.50 -0.35
N LYS A 124 13.09 22.69 -1.41
CA LYS A 124 12.47 22.95 -2.73
C LYS A 124 10.98 23.24 -2.64
N HIS A 125 10.26 22.48 -1.81
CA HIS A 125 8.81 22.60 -1.66
C HIS A 125 8.36 23.49 -0.49
N GLY A 126 9.30 24.12 0.24
CA GLY A 126 9.00 25.00 1.37
C GLY A 126 8.39 24.27 2.58
N MET A 127 8.67 22.98 2.73
CA MET A 127 8.21 22.15 3.85
C MET A 127 9.03 22.42 5.12
N LYS A 128 8.37 22.47 6.28
CA LYS A 128 9.06 22.75 7.54
C LYS A 128 9.78 21.50 8.06
N TYR A 129 10.99 21.70 8.59
CA TYR A 129 11.72 20.68 9.33
C TYR A 129 12.66 21.32 10.36
N THR A 130 13.06 20.55 11.36
CA THR A 130 14.10 20.91 12.35
C THR A 130 15.11 19.77 12.43
N LYS A 131 16.40 20.09 12.27
CA LYS A 131 17.49 19.13 12.52
C LYS A 131 17.74 19.02 14.01
N LEU A 132 17.95 17.80 14.48
CA LEU A 132 18.21 17.48 15.88
C LEU A 132 19.51 16.67 15.96
N ASP A 133 20.25 16.85 17.05
CA ASP A 133 21.24 15.89 17.52
C ASP A 133 20.55 14.80 18.37
N ARG A 134 21.33 13.83 18.84
CA ARG A 134 20.84 12.73 19.70
C ARG A 134 20.08 13.21 20.94
N ASP A 135 20.61 14.21 21.66
CA ASP A 135 19.93 14.78 22.83
C ASP A 135 18.59 15.46 22.44
N GLY A 136 18.56 16.14 21.29
CA GLY A 136 17.34 16.70 20.73
C GLY A 136 16.28 15.65 20.39
N VAL A 137 16.69 14.49 19.88
CA VAL A 137 15.80 13.35 19.60
C VAL A 137 15.20 12.80 20.90
N GLU A 138 16.03 12.48 21.90
CA GLU A 138 15.57 11.96 23.21
C GLU A 138 14.72 12.96 23.99
N LYS A 139 14.90 14.27 23.74
CA LYS A 139 14.03 15.31 24.29
C LYS A 139 12.68 15.41 23.56
N THR A 140 12.62 15.03 22.29
CA THR A 140 11.43 15.20 21.43
C THR A 140 10.45 14.03 21.58
N LEU A 141 10.96 12.81 21.63
CA LEU A 141 10.19 11.58 21.84
C LEU A 141 10.87 10.74 22.93
N PRO A 142 10.12 9.87 23.63
CA PRO A 142 10.61 9.16 24.82
C PRO A 142 11.54 7.99 24.46
N PHE A 143 12.68 8.32 23.88
CA PHE A 143 13.79 7.42 23.58
C PHE A 143 14.90 7.54 24.62
N GLN A 144 15.76 6.52 24.69
CA GLN A 144 16.91 6.48 25.58
C GLN A 144 18.06 5.70 24.93
N ASN A 145 19.26 5.88 25.45
CA ASN A 145 20.47 5.13 25.06
C ASN A 145 20.73 5.18 23.54
N LEU A 146 20.37 6.27 22.88
CA LEU A 146 20.65 6.41 21.45
C LEU A 146 22.15 6.65 21.24
N PRO A 147 22.78 6.06 20.20
CA PRO A 147 24.20 6.29 19.90
C PRO A 147 24.54 7.78 19.73
N GLU A 148 25.72 8.19 20.23
CA GLU A 148 26.11 9.61 20.28
C GLU A 148 26.13 10.31 18.92
N ASN A 149 26.44 9.57 17.84
CA ASN A 149 26.51 10.10 16.48
C ASN A 149 25.16 10.19 15.76
N TRP A 150 24.07 9.72 16.38
CA TRP A 150 22.75 9.76 15.75
C TRP A 150 22.21 11.19 15.67
N ALA A 151 21.43 11.43 14.61
CA ALA A 151 20.79 12.70 14.34
C ALA A 151 19.30 12.50 14.06
N GLY A 152 18.56 13.60 13.99
CA GLY A 152 17.12 13.60 13.72
C GLY A 152 16.65 14.72 12.80
N LEU A 153 15.48 14.50 12.23
CA LEU A 153 14.73 15.42 11.40
C LEU A 153 13.26 15.41 11.85
N ASP A 154 12.87 16.44 12.61
CA ASP A 154 11.49 16.63 13.06
C ASP A 154 10.69 17.42 12.02
N MET A 155 9.56 16.88 11.57
CA MET A 155 8.79 17.41 10.45
C MET A 155 7.30 17.49 10.81
N PRO A 156 6.77 18.69 11.12
CA PRO A 156 5.41 18.86 11.66
C PRO A 156 4.29 18.61 10.64
N ASP A 157 4.55 18.78 9.34
CA ASP A 157 3.52 18.69 8.29
C ASP A 157 3.20 17.25 7.85
N ASN A 158 3.43 16.27 8.74
CA ASN A 158 3.20 14.84 8.52
C ASN A 158 2.18 14.29 9.54
N GLY A 159 1.66 13.07 9.34
CA GLY A 159 0.62 12.59 10.24
C GLY A 159 0.19 11.14 10.08
N THR A 160 -0.74 10.72 10.92
CA THR A 160 -1.28 9.36 10.92
C THR A 160 -2.62 9.33 10.19
N ILE A 161 -2.76 8.42 9.23
CA ILE A 161 -4.03 8.15 8.54
C ILE A 161 -4.89 7.25 9.43
N ASN A 162 -6.14 7.63 9.66
CA ASN A 162 -7.14 6.79 10.31
C ASN A 162 -7.68 5.78 9.28
N VAL A 163 -7.08 4.60 9.25
CA VAL A 163 -7.36 3.58 8.21
C VAL A 163 -8.80 3.07 8.26
N PRO A 164 -9.38 2.71 9.42
CA PRO A 164 -10.78 2.29 9.48
C PRO A 164 -11.75 3.38 9.00
N LEU A 165 -11.49 4.64 9.37
CA LEU A 165 -12.33 5.76 8.95
C LEU A 165 -12.21 6.02 7.46
N LEU A 166 -10.98 6.09 6.92
CA LEU A 166 -10.74 6.27 5.49
C LEU A 166 -11.51 5.24 4.66
N LEU A 167 -11.36 3.96 4.98
CA LEU A 167 -12.02 2.88 4.24
C LEU A 167 -13.55 3.00 4.29
N ARG A 168 -14.11 3.24 5.47
CA ARG A 168 -15.58 3.40 5.64
C ARG A 168 -16.10 4.62 4.90
N THR A 169 -15.34 5.72 4.91
CA THR A 169 -15.65 6.95 4.19
C THR A 169 -15.63 6.71 2.69
N LEU A 170 -14.58 6.12 2.13
CA LEU A 170 -14.50 5.82 0.69
C LEU A 170 -15.65 4.91 0.24
N HIS A 171 -15.93 3.86 1.02
CA HIS A 171 -17.06 2.97 0.75
C HIS A 171 -18.41 3.71 0.83
N ARG A 172 -18.63 4.57 1.82
CA ARG A 172 -19.83 5.41 1.93
C ARG A 172 -19.99 6.34 0.72
N LEU A 173 -18.93 7.08 0.37
CA LEU A 173 -18.94 8.01 -0.77
C LEU A 173 -19.19 7.27 -2.10
N CYS A 174 -18.62 6.09 -2.29
CA CYS A 174 -18.94 5.23 -3.43
C CYS A 174 -20.44 4.89 -3.49
N ARG A 175 -21.06 4.52 -2.36
CA ARG A 175 -22.50 4.21 -2.31
C ARG A 175 -23.38 5.43 -2.58
N GLU A 176 -23.02 6.59 -2.05
CA GLU A 176 -23.73 7.85 -2.31
C GLU A 176 -23.69 8.24 -3.80
N ARG A 177 -22.61 7.85 -4.49
CA ARG A 177 -22.45 8.00 -5.95
C ARG A 177 -22.97 6.81 -6.77
N GLN A 178 -23.73 5.90 -6.16
CA GLN A 178 -24.34 4.75 -6.82
C GLN A 178 -23.33 3.80 -7.50
N VAL A 179 -22.10 3.73 -7.00
CA VAL A 179 -21.15 2.68 -7.39
C VAL A 179 -21.70 1.33 -6.92
N ASP A 180 -21.73 0.35 -7.82
CA ASP A 180 -22.08 -1.02 -7.45
C ASP A 180 -20.89 -1.69 -6.76
N LEU A 181 -21.11 -2.14 -5.53
CA LEU A 181 -20.10 -2.77 -4.69
C LEU A 181 -20.48 -4.23 -4.43
N PHE A 182 -19.58 -5.16 -4.74
CA PHE A 182 -19.76 -6.59 -4.51
C PHE A 182 -18.60 -7.15 -3.68
N GLU A 183 -18.94 -7.80 -2.59
CA GLU A 183 -18.05 -8.61 -1.76
C GLU A 183 -18.07 -10.07 -2.23
N TYR A 184 -17.07 -10.85 -1.81
CA TYR A 184 -16.93 -12.26 -2.16
C TYR A 184 -16.86 -12.54 -3.66
N ALA A 185 -16.48 -11.54 -4.46
CA ALA A 185 -16.43 -11.56 -5.90
C ALA A 185 -15.00 -11.84 -6.38
N THR A 186 -14.62 -13.11 -6.49
CA THR A 186 -13.30 -13.50 -6.97
C THR A 186 -13.26 -13.42 -8.49
N VAL A 187 -12.57 -12.40 -9.02
CA VAL A 187 -12.26 -12.30 -10.46
C VAL A 187 -11.22 -13.37 -10.81
N GLN A 188 -11.51 -14.20 -11.80
CA GLN A 188 -10.64 -15.28 -12.23
C GLN A 188 -9.88 -14.94 -13.52
N ARG A 189 -10.49 -14.14 -14.40
CA ARG A 189 -9.88 -13.71 -15.66
C ARG A 189 -10.61 -12.54 -16.30
N ILE A 190 -9.90 -11.84 -17.16
CA ILE A 190 -10.41 -10.82 -18.07
C ILE A 190 -10.10 -11.27 -19.48
N ARG A 191 -11.08 -11.19 -20.39
CA ARG A 191 -10.92 -11.60 -21.78
C ARG A 191 -11.72 -10.71 -22.72
N PRO A 192 -11.37 -10.66 -24.02
CA PRO A 192 -12.20 -9.97 -24.99
C PRO A 192 -13.65 -10.46 -24.97
N ASP A 193 -14.60 -9.54 -25.05
CA ASP A 193 -16.01 -9.89 -25.16
C ASP A 193 -16.40 -10.23 -26.60
N ASN A 194 -16.49 -11.52 -26.89
CA ASN A 194 -16.91 -12.02 -28.20
C ASN A 194 -18.43 -12.23 -28.33
N THR A 195 -19.21 -11.95 -27.28
CA THR A 195 -20.65 -12.25 -27.27
C THR A 195 -21.49 -11.24 -28.05
N LYS A 196 -20.97 -10.03 -28.27
CA LYS A 196 -21.66 -8.91 -28.94
C LYS A 196 -23.03 -8.57 -28.34
N ILE A 197 -23.29 -8.94 -27.08
CA ILE A 197 -24.55 -8.67 -26.38
C ILE A 197 -24.73 -7.16 -26.18
N PHE A 198 -23.63 -6.46 -25.90
CA PHE A 198 -23.60 -5.00 -25.81
C PHE A 198 -22.74 -4.44 -26.95
N PRO A 199 -23.19 -3.39 -27.65
CA PRO A 199 -22.35 -2.71 -28.63
C PRO A 199 -21.21 -2.00 -27.91
N ASN A 200 -20.04 -1.97 -28.56
CA ASN A 200 -18.85 -1.27 -28.07
C ASN A 200 -18.54 -1.67 -26.62
N VAL A 201 -18.27 -2.95 -26.40
CA VAL A 201 -17.72 -3.50 -25.16
C VAL A 201 -16.46 -4.25 -25.52
N LYS A 202 -15.37 -3.96 -24.82
CA LYS A 202 -14.07 -4.61 -25.07
C LYS A 202 -13.90 -5.87 -24.24
N TRP A 203 -14.34 -5.86 -22.99
CA TRP A 203 -13.94 -6.86 -22.01
C TRP A 203 -15.12 -7.56 -21.32
N SER A 204 -14.90 -8.85 -21.06
CA SER A 204 -15.65 -9.67 -20.11
C SER A 204 -14.78 -9.89 -18.88
N VAL A 205 -15.24 -9.44 -17.72
CA VAL A 205 -14.62 -9.70 -16.41
C VAL A 205 -15.35 -10.88 -15.78
N ASP A 206 -14.72 -12.05 -15.83
CA ASP A 206 -15.31 -13.32 -15.43
C ASP A 206 -14.81 -13.74 -14.04
N GLY A 207 -15.70 -14.32 -13.25
CA GLY A 207 -15.33 -14.82 -11.94
C GLY A 207 -16.48 -15.54 -11.23
N VAL A 208 -16.28 -15.75 -9.93
CA VAL A 208 -17.23 -16.46 -9.07
C VAL A 208 -17.58 -15.60 -7.86
N MET A 209 -18.87 -15.40 -7.65
CA MET A 209 -19.45 -14.78 -6.47
C MET A 209 -19.67 -15.87 -5.42
N HIS A 210 -18.90 -15.85 -4.36
CA HIS A 210 -19.06 -16.77 -3.24
C HIS A 210 -20.09 -16.22 -2.24
N GLY A 211 -20.67 -17.13 -1.44
CA GLY A 211 -21.41 -16.71 -0.25
C GLY A 211 -20.45 -16.30 0.88
N PRO A 212 -20.97 -15.71 1.96
CA PRO A 212 -20.20 -15.50 3.19
C PRO A 212 -19.54 -16.81 3.66
N LYS A 213 -18.32 -16.72 4.23
CA LYS A 213 -17.59 -17.91 4.74
C LYS A 213 -18.50 -18.76 5.65
N GLY A 214 -18.65 -20.04 5.32
CA GLY A 214 -19.54 -20.99 6.01
C GLY A 214 -20.85 -21.31 5.25
N ALA A 215 -21.18 -20.56 4.19
CA ALA A 215 -22.26 -20.93 3.29
C ALA A 215 -21.85 -22.13 2.42
N SER A 216 -22.58 -23.24 2.53
CA SER A 216 -22.34 -24.50 1.79
C SER A 216 -22.77 -24.45 0.30
N ALA A 217 -22.91 -23.26 -0.29
CA ALA A 217 -23.42 -23.10 -1.65
C ALA A 217 -22.27 -22.98 -2.66
N GLN A 218 -22.43 -23.65 -3.80
CA GLN A 218 -21.60 -23.44 -4.98
C GLN A 218 -21.72 -21.97 -5.41
N GLY A 219 -20.59 -21.29 -5.62
CA GLY A 219 -20.59 -19.87 -5.97
C GLY A 219 -21.29 -19.60 -7.32
N ASN A 220 -21.89 -18.42 -7.45
CA ASN A 220 -22.56 -18.00 -8.69
C ASN A 220 -21.52 -17.44 -9.65
N VAL A 221 -21.47 -17.97 -10.87
CA VAL A 221 -20.60 -17.41 -11.92
C VAL A 221 -21.13 -16.04 -12.33
N PHE A 222 -20.22 -15.08 -12.53
CA PHE A 222 -20.52 -13.79 -13.13
C PHE A 222 -19.65 -13.52 -14.35
N GLY A 223 -20.09 -12.60 -15.20
CA GLY A 223 -19.36 -12.14 -16.37
C GLY A 223 -19.75 -10.71 -16.69
N PHE A 224 -19.20 -9.73 -15.99
CA PHE A 224 -19.53 -8.32 -16.22
C PHE A 224 -18.88 -7.80 -17.48
N ARG A 225 -19.54 -6.84 -18.14
CA ARG A 225 -19.10 -6.26 -19.41
C ARG A 225 -18.61 -4.84 -19.22
N THR A 226 -17.47 -4.51 -19.82
CA THR A 226 -16.88 -3.18 -19.66
C THR A 226 -15.96 -2.77 -20.79
N ASP A 227 -15.79 -1.46 -20.94
CA ASP A 227 -14.82 -0.84 -21.84
C ASP A 227 -13.47 -0.62 -21.17
N LYS A 228 -13.48 -0.40 -19.85
CA LYS A 228 -12.29 -0.10 -19.06
C LYS A 228 -12.21 -0.97 -17.80
N VAL A 229 -11.00 -1.36 -17.42
CA VAL A 229 -10.73 -2.12 -16.20
C VAL A 229 -9.61 -1.47 -15.38
N ALA A 230 -9.84 -1.27 -14.09
CA ALA A 230 -8.80 -0.96 -13.12
C ALA A 230 -8.44 -2.23 -12.35
N LEU A 231 -7.18 -2.67 -12.42
CA LEU A 231 -6.67 -3.74 -11.59
C LEU A 231 -5.95 -3.14 -10.37
N THR A 232 -6.61 -3.16 -9.21
CA THR A 232 -6.06 -2.77 -7.91
C THR A 232 -6.07 -3.92 -6.87
N PRO A 233 -5.72 -5.18 -7.20
CA PRO A 233 -5.90 -6.33 -6.30
C PRO A 233 -4.72 -6.55 -5.33
N GLY A 234 -3.76 -5.61 -5.25
CA GLY A 234 -2.60 -5.73 -4.36
C GLY A 234 -1.75 -6.97 -4.67
N ALA A 235 -1.42 -7.76 -3.64
CA ALA A 235 -0.61 -8.98 -3.76
C ALA A 235 -1.18 -10.02 -4.74
N TYR A 236 -2.48 -9.97 -5.04
CA TYR A 236 -3.17 -10.93 -5.91
C TYR A 236 -3.09 -10.57 -7.40
N THR A 237 -2.28 -9.57 -7.77
CA THR A 237 -2.17 -9.09 -9.17
C THR A 237 -1.87 -10.21 -10.15
N ASN A 238 -0.95 -11.12 -9.81
CA ASN A 238 -0.57 -12.24 -10.68
C ASN A 238 -1.68 -13.29 -10.85
N HIS A 239 -2.63 -13.38 -9.91
CA HIS A 239 -3.79 -14.28 -10.01
C HIS A 239 -4.80 -13.83 -11.07
N ILE A 240 -4.67 -12.60 -11.57
CA ILE A 240 -5.51 -12.07 -12.66
C ILE A 240 -4.70 -11.87 -13.93
N LEU A 241 -3.48 -11.32 -13.84
CA LEU A 241 -2.65 -11.06 -15.04
C LEU A 241 -2.34 -12.33 -15.81
N PHE A 242 -1.92 -13.40 -15.13
CA PHE A 242 -1.53 -14.64 -15.80
C PHE A 242 -2.69 -15.32 -16.55
N PRO A 243 -3.83 -15.66 -15.90
CA PRO A 243 -4.93 -16.32 -16.59
C PRO A 243 -5.62 -15.44 -17.65
N SER A 244 -5.40 -14.12 -17.63
CA SER A 244 -6.00 -13.18 -18.58
C SER A 244 -5.10 -12.88 -19.78
N PHE A 245 -3.79 -12.72 -19.55
CA PHE A 245 -2.85 -12.11 -20.51
C PHE A 245 -1.54 -12.90 -20.66
N GLY A 246 -1.35 -14.00 -19.91
CA GLY A 246 -0.21 -14.91 -20.08
C GLY A 246 1.11 -14.48 -19.43
N PHE A 247 1.15 -13.33 -18.74
CA PHE A 247 2.35 -12.83 -18.04
C PHE A 247 2.09 -12.58 -16.56
N THR A 248 3.17 -12.50 -15.78
CA THR A 248 3.17 -12.11 -14.37
C THR A 248 4.12 -10.95 -14.13
N LEU A 249 4.04 -10.35 -12.94
CA LEU A 249 5.07 -9.48 -12.40
C LEU A 249 6.00 -10.27 -11.48
N LYS A 250 7.28 -9.89 -11.46
CA LYS A 250 8.27 -10.36 -10.48
C LYS A 250 7.98 -9.73 -9.11
N LEU A 251 6.92 -10.23 -8.46
CA LEU A 251 6.51 -9.75 -7.15
C LEU A 251 7.36 -10.38 -6.05
N ASN A 252 7.80 -9.52 -5.14
CA ASN A 252 8.40 -9.88 -3.87
C ASN A 252 7.42 -9.45 -2.76
N ILE A 253 6.72 -10.39 -2.13
CA ILE A 253 5.66 -10.09 -1.17
C ILE A 253 6.17 -10.36 0.25
N TRP A 254 6.31 -9.31 1.02
CA TRP A 254 6.77 -9.36 2.40
C TRP A 254 5.57 -9.58 3.33
N GLU A 255 5.65 -10.60 4.18
CA GLU A 255 4.70 -10.78 5.29
C GLU A 255 5.18 -9.98 6.49
N MET A 256 4.90 -8.67 6.47
CA MET A 256 5.37 -7.76 7.52
C MET A 256 4.61 -8.00 8.82
N THR A 257 5.37 -8.11 9.90
CA THR A 257 4.85 -8.18 11.26
C THR A 257 4.64 -6.78 11.82
N SER A 258 3.55 -6.56 12.55
CA SER A 258 3.39 -5.35 13.36
C SER A 258 2.77 -5.64 14.70
N ALA A 259 3.17 -4.84 15.69
CA ALA A 259 2.84 -5.07 17.09
C ALA A 259 2.42 -3.78 17.79
N TYR A 260 1.56 -3.96 18.79
CA TYR A 260 1.06 -2.89 19.64
C TYR A 260 1.49 -3.15 21.08
N TYR A 261 2.04 -2.12 21.72
CA TYR A 261 2.62 -2.20 23.05
C TYR A 261 1.89 -1.25 23.98
N ALA A 262 1.64 -1.71 25.21
CA ALA A 262 1.18 -0.84 26.28
C ALA A 262 2.35 0.02 26.75
N VAL A 263 2.11 1.32 26.85
CA VAL A 263 3.05 2.31 27.37
C VAL A 263 2.52 2.83 28.71
N ASP A 264 3.42 3.15 29.62
CA ASP A 264 3.11 3.87 30.84
C ASP A 264 2.30 5.13 30.51
N ALA A 265 1.15 5.32 31.16
CA ALA A 265 0.24 6.43 30.87
C ALA A 265 0.82 7.82 31.14
N SER A 266 1.92 7.92 31.89
CA SER A 266 2.66 9.17 32.12
C SER A 266 3.61 9.53 30.97
N ILE A 267 3.94 8.57 30.10
CA ILE A 267 4.80 8.75 28.93
C ILE A 267 3.93 8.95 27.68
N LYS A 268 4.33 9.89 26.83
CA LYS A 268 3.61 10.19 25.60
C LYS A 268 4.51 10.11 24.38
N PHE A 269 4.10 9.27 23.43
CA PHE A 269 4.52 9.37 22.04
C PHE A 269 3.52 10.28 21.34
N ASP A 270 3.92 11.50 21.02
CA ASP A 270 3.01 12.49 20.42
C ASP A 270 3.14 12.57 18.89
N LYS A 271 4.09 11.84 18.29
CA LYS A 271 4.36 11.84 16.85
C LYS A 271 4.67 10.45 16.32
N MET A 272 4.53 10.28 15.02
CA MET A 272 5.10 9.10 14.34
C MET A 272 6.61 9.22 14.28
N TRP A 273 7.29 8.11 14.08
CA TRP A 273 8.73 8.10 13.92
C TRP A 273 9.21 6.97 13.02
N PHE A 274 10.39 7.17 12.44
CA PHE A 274 11.13 6.16 11.69
C PHE A 274 12.62 6.26 12.05
N GLN A 275 13.26 5.11 12.28
CA GLN A 275 14.65 5.01 12.67
C GLN A 275 15.49 4.37 11.55
N PHE A 276 16.61 5.01 11.21
CA PHE A 276 17.54 4.61 10.17
C PHE A 276 18.84 4.06 10.76
N GLN A 277 19.25 2.85 10.36
CA GLN A 277 20.54 2.25 10.67
C GLN A 277 20.81 1.09 9.73
N GLU A 278 22.08 0.85 9.44
CA GLU A 278 22.50 -0.28 8.61
C GLU A 278 22.11 -1.62 9.24
N ASP A 279 21.78 -2.59 8.40
CA ASP A 279 21.46 -3.94 8.85
C ASP A 279 22.63 -4.56 9.63
N THR A 280 22.31 -5.35 10.67
CA THR A 280 23.32 -6.13 11.40
C THR A 280 23.42 -7.53 10.80
N GLU A 281 24.65 -7.98 10.53
CA GLU A 281 24.90 -9.33 10.04
C GLU A 281 25.44 -10.22 11.17
N ILE A 282 24.74 -11.31 11.48
CA ILE A 282 25.16 -12.32 12.45
C ILE A 282 25.19 -13.68 11.73
N GLY A 283 26.39 -14.12 11.37
CA GLY A 283 26.56 -15.31 10.52
C GLY A 283 25.89 -15.12 9.17
N ASP A 284 25.02 -16.06 8.78
CA ASP A 284 24.23 -15.99 7.54
C ASP A 284 22.90 -15.21 7.69
N THR A 285 22.63 -14.66 8.88
CA THR A 285 21.38 -13.92 9.14
C THR A 285 21.61 -12.42 9.03
N LYS A 286 20.79 -11.76 8.21
CA LYS A 286 20.73 -10.30 8.10
C LYS A 286 19.54 -9.77 8.89
N PHE A 287 19.82 -8.92 9.88
CA PHE A 287 18.86 -8.25 10.75
C PHE A 287 18.63 -6.84 10.23
N SER A 288 17.38 -6.43 10.07
CA SER A 288 17.09 -5.04 9.74
C SER A 288 17.04 -4.18 10.99
N ASN A 289 17.87 -3.13 11.03
CA ASN A 289 17.83 -2.09 12.08
C ASN A 289 16.92 -0.90 11.69
N LEU A 290 15.93 -1.15 10.83
CA LEU A 290 14.93 -0.16 10.49
C LEU A 290 13.68 -0.42 11.32
N PHE A 291 13.25 0.59 12.07
CA PHE A 291 12.06 0.52 12.90
C PHE A 291 11.18 1.74 12.65
N TYR A 292 9.88 1.56 12.82
CA TYR A 292 8.94 2.65 12.75
C TYR A 292 7.87 2.50 13.81
N GLY A 293 7.29 3.63 14.18
CA GLY A 293 6.25 3.64 15.20
C GLY A 293 5.22 4.73 15.02
N PHE A 294 4.07 4.46 15.63
CA PHE A 294 2.92 5.34 15.70
C PHE A 294 2.59 5.67 17.15
N PRO A 295 2.17 6.93 17.41
CA PRO A 295 1.69 7.33 18.72
C PRO A 295 0.40 6.58 19.08
N ALA A 296 -0.01 6.66 20.33
CA ALA A 296 -1.38 6.34 20.69
C ALA A 296 -2.33 7.30 19.96
N VAL A 297 -3.23 6.76 19.15
CA VAL A 297 -4.11 7.56 18.28
C VAL A 297 -5.45 7.85 18.95
N PRO A 298 -6.10 9.00 18.65
CA PRO A 298 -7.39 9.37 19.25
C PRO A 298 -8.54 8.37 19.04
N TRP A 299 -8.42 7.48 18.04
CA TRP A 299 -9.40 6.44 17.72
C TRP A 299 -9.00 5.04 18.22
N GLY A 300 -7.95 4.95 19.05
CA GLY A 300 -7.48 3.72 19.68
C GLY A 300 -7.33 3.89 21.20
N PRO A 301 -6.84 2.85 21.90
CA PRO A 301 -6.52 2.95 23.32
C PRO A 301 -5.44 4.01 23.58
N SER A 302 -5.65 4.86 24.58
CA SER A 302 -4.82 6.06 24.84
C SER A 302 -3.39 5.79 25.30
N ASN A 303 -3.08 4.54 25.68
CA ASN A 303 -1.76 4.13 26.16
C ASN A 303 -1.17 2.99 25.30
N MET A 304 -1.57 2.90 24.03
CA MET A 304 -1.11 1.85 23.13
C MET A 304 -0.42 2.46 21.91
N CYS A 305 0.89 2.26 21.79
CA CYS A 305 1.65 2.63 20.60
C CYS A 305 1.80 1.42 19.67
N ARG A 306 1.97 1.68 18.37
CA ARG A 306 2.34 0.64 17.41
C ARG A 306 3.82 0.78 17.10
N ILE A 307 4.58 -0.29 17.19
CA ILE A 307 6.01 -0.33 16.86
C ILE A 307 6.28 -1.60 16.07
N ALA A 308 7.09 -1.50 15.02
CA ALA A 308 7.43 -2.62 14.17
C ALA A 308 8.78 -2.42 13.49
N VAL A 309 9.44 -3.53 13.18
CA VAL A 309 10.56 -3.57 12.23
C VAL A 309 10.06 -3.28 10.80
N ASP A 310 10.83 -2.53 10.02
CA ASP A 310 10.58 -2.25 8.60
C ASP A 310 11.21 -3.32 7.69
N SER A 311 10.93 -4.58 8.00
CA SER A 311 11.35 -5.71 7.19
C SER A 311 10.39 -6.87 7.36
N ALA A 312 10.62 -7.95 6.62
CA ALA A 312 9.95 -9.21 6.84
C ALA A 312 10.96 -10.34 6.70
N THR A 313 11.00 -11.21 7.72
CA THR A 313 11.75 -12.48 7.62
C THR A 313 11.08 -13.49 6.69
N ASN A 314 9.76 -13.44 6.56
CA ASN A 314 9.04 -14.28 5.61
C ASN A 314 8.68 -13.51 4.34
N VAL A 315 9.16 -14.04 3.22
CA VAL A 315 9.04 -13.43 1.90
C VAL A 315 8.50 -14.47 0.92
N ILE A 316 7.37 -14.16 0.29
CA ILE A 316 6.65 -15.06 -0.61
C ILE A 316 6.51 -14.43 -2.01
N THR A 317 6.34 -15.28 -3.02
CA THR A 317 6.11 -14.84 -4.41
C THR A 317 4.64 -14.92 -4.84
N ASP A 318 3.80 -15.52 -3.99
CA ASP A 318 2.37 -15.71 -4.24
C ASP A 318 1.60 -15.59 -2.92
N PRO A 319 0.55 -14.76 -2.83
CA PRO A 319 -0.24 -14.60 -1.61
C PRO A 319 -0.95 -15.89 -1.14
N ALA A 320 -1.08 -16.92 -1.98
CA ALA A 320 -1.59 -18.23 -1.58
C ALA A 320 -0.62 -18.99 -0.65
N LYS A 321 0.67 -18.61 -0.62
CA LYS A 321 1.68 -19.16 0.29
C LYS A 321 1.61 -18.55 1.70
N ARG A 322 0.79 -17.52 1.89
CA ARG A 322 0.65 -16.78 3.15
C ARG A 322 0.19 -17.72 4.28
N SER A 323 0.91 -17.73 5.40
CA SER A 323 0.53 -18.50 6.58
C SER A 323 -0.23 -17.62 7.58
N HIS A 324 -1.56 -17.58 7.48
CA HIS A 324 -2.41 -16.73 8.33
C HIS A 324 -2.26 -16.96 9.85
N ALA A 325 -1.71 -18.10 10.27
CA ALA A 325 -1.58 -18.47 11.69
C ALA A 325 -0.19 -18.17 12.28
N VAL A 326 0.80 -17.82 11.46
CA VAL A 326 2.19 -17.70 11.91
C VAL A 326 2.64 -16.25 11.80
N ILE A 327 2.76 -15.59 12.93
CA ILE A 327 3.51 -14.33 13.07
C ILE A 327 4.96 -14.73 13.26
N SER A 328 5.90 -14.08 12.56
CA SER A 328 7.31 -14.39 12.69
C SER A 328 7.78 -14.14 14.14
N PRO A 329 8.24 -15.17 14.88
CA PRO A 329 8.79 -14.96 16.21
C PRO A 329 10.04 -14.08 16.16
N GLN A 330 10.78 -14.14 15.05
CA GLN A 330 12.02 -13.41 14.88
C GLN A 330 11.78 -11.90 14.71
N ASP A 331 10.82 -11.51 13.86
CA ASP A 331 10.44 -10.09 13.69
C ASP A 331 9.94 -9.47 15.02
N LEU A 332 9.18 -10.27 15.79
CA LEU A 332 8.70 -9.86 17.11
C LEU A 332 9.86 -9.68 18.08
N GLU A 333 10.79 -10.63 18.17
CA GLU A 333 11.93 -10.55 19.09
C GLU A 333 12.82 -9.34 18.75
N TRP A 334 13.10 -9.12 17.48
CA TRP A 334 13.88 -7.96 17.02
C TRP A 334 13.24 -6.63 17.42
N THR A 335 11.92 -6.54 17.27
CA THR A 335 11.15 -5.36 17.71
C THR A 335 11.21 -5.21 19.23
N ARG A 336 11.10 -6.31 19.99
CA ARG A 336 11.17 -6.30 21.46
C ARG A 336 12.54 -5.88 21.98
N ASP A 337 13.61 -6.39 21.35
CA ASP A 337 14.99 -6.06 21.71
C ASP A 337 15.25 -4.56 21.56
N TRP A 338 14.89 -4.00 20.39
CA TRP A 338 15.05 -2.57 20.14
C TRP A 338 14.22 -1.71 21.11
N ILE A 339 12.96 -2.09 21.35
CA ILE A 339 12.08 -1.39 22.30
C ILE A 339 12.67 -1.39 23.71
N ARG A 340 13.15 -2.54 24.19
CA ARG A 340 13.74 -2.67 25.53
C ARG A 340 14.93 -1.73 25.71
N ASP A 341 15.77 -1.63 24.67
CA ASP A 341 17.04 -0.91 24.78
C ASP A 341 16.87 0.60 24.56
N HIS A 342 15.89 1.00 23.72
CA HIS A 342 15.76 2.39 23.25
C HIS A 342 14.47 3.11 23.58
N VAL A 343 13.41 2.45 24.07
CA VAL A 343 12.12 3.10 24.34
C VAL A 343 11.85 3.23 25.83
N VAL A 344 11.48 4.44 26.25
CA VAL A 344 11.04 4.73 27.63
C VAL A 344 9.53 4.45 27.77
N GLY A 345 9.13 3.92 28.93
CA GLY A 345 7.71 3.72 29.28
C GLY A 345 7.12 2.39 28.83
N VAL A 346 7.88 1.56 28.13
CA VAL A 346 7.60 0.14 27.93
C VAL A 346 8.27 -0.67 29.05
N GLY A 347 7.65 -1.78 29.47
CA GLY A 347 8.24 -2.63 30.51
C GLY A 347 9.61 -3.21 30.09
N PRO A 348 10.43 -3.68 31.05
CA PRO A 348 11.76 -4.26 30.77
C PRO A 348 11.71 -5.54 29.92
N ASP A 349 10.54 -6.18 29.85
CA ASP A 349 10.22 -7.25 28.92
C ASP A 349 8.97 -6.84 28.12
N PRO A 350 9.13 -6.10 27.00
CA PRO A 350 7.99 -5.55 26.27
C PRO A 350 7.27 -6.67 25.52
N LEU A 351 6.14 -7.14 26.04
CA LEU A 351 5.26 -8.06 25.34
C LEU A 351 4.19 -7.29 24.56
N PRO A 352 3.94 -7.64 23.28
CA PRO A 352 2.89 -7.00 22.52
C PRO A 352 1.50 -7.38 23.08
N VAL A 353 0.65 -6.38 23.26
CA VAL A 353 -0.78 -6.56 23.60
C VAL A 353 -1.53 -7.17 22.42
N PHE A 354 -1.11 -6.81 21.21
CA PHE A 354 -1.61 -7.36 19.96
C PHE A 354 -0.49 -7.40 18.94
N ALA A 355 -0.46 -8.45 18.12
CA ALA A 355 0.39 -8.53 16.94
C ALA A 355 -0.42 -9.07 15.77
N GLY A 356 -0.08 -8.61 14.57
CA GLY A 356 -0.70 -9.06 13.32
C GLY A 356 0.27 -8.96 12.15
N THR A 357 -0.12 -9.54 11.03
CA THR A 357 0.65 -9.48 9.78
C THR A 357 -0.10 -8.75 8.69
N CYS A 358 0.64 -8.08 7.81
CA CYS A 358 0.12 -7.51 6.57
C CYS A 358 1.03 -7.87 5.39
N LEU A 359 0.50 -7.78 4.18
CA LEU A 359 1.30 -8.01 2.98
C LEU A 359 1.84 -6.69 2.44
N GLN A 360 3.15 -6.58 2.24
CA GLN A 360 3.75 -5.51 1.46
C GLN A 360 4.21 -6.09 0.12
N THR A 361 3.57 -5.67 -0.97
CA THR A 361 3.93 -6.12 -2.32
C THR A 361 5.02 -5.21 -2.86
N ASN A 362 6.13 -5.79 -3.30
CA ASN A 362 7.24 -5.07 -3.88
C ASN A 362 7.58 -5.64 -5.27
N VAL A 363 8.29 -4.83 -6.04
CA VAL A 363 9.07 -5.26 -7.22
C VAL A 363 10.53 -4.88 -6.98
N ALA A 364 11.43 -5.24 -7.89
CA ALA A 364 12.88 -5.13 -7.66
C ALA A 364 13.36 -3.74 -7.21
N ASP A 365 12.73 -2.67 -7.69
CA ASP A 365 13.08 -1.28 -7.34
C ASP A 365 12.24 -0.67 -6.20
N ASN A 366 11.38 -1.46 -5.55
CA ASN A 366 10.48 -1.04 -4.47
C ASN A 366 9.48 0.09 -4.86
N MET A 367 9.36 0.43 -6.14
CA MET A 367 8.43 1.46 -6.63
C MET A 367 7.06 0.86 -6.98
N PHE A 368 6.08 1.74 -7.23
CA PHE A 368 4.77 1.31 -7.73
C PHE A 368 4.90 0.69 -9.13
N VAL A 369 3.95 -0.16 -9.48
CA VAL A 369 3.61 -0.46 -10.87
C VAL A 369 2.28 0.20 -11.14
N LEU A 370 2.28 1.26 -11.95
CA LEU A 370 1.11 2.07 -12.28
C LEU A 370 1.14 2.44 -13.76
N ASP A 371 0.47 1.64 -14.59
CA ASP A 371 0.51 1.82 -16.04
C ASP A 371 -0.58 1.01 -16.74
N PHE A 372 -0.78 1.26 -18.04
CA PHE A 372 -1.62 0.40 -18.87
C PHE A 372 -0.93 -0.94 -19.13
N ILE A 373 -1.71 -2.01 -19.30
CA ILE A 373 -1.16 -3.27 -19.80
C ILE A 373 -0.51 -3.02 -21.18
N PRO A 374 0.74 -3.47 -21.42
CA PRO A 374 1.41 -3.26 -22.70
C PRO A 374 0.61 -3.82 -23.87
N SER A 375 0.54 -3.08 -24.98
CA SER A 375 -0.26 -3.44 -26.16
C SER A 375 0.05 -4.82 -26.72
N ARG A 376 1.29 -5.31 -26.57
CA ARG A 376 1.70 -6.66 -27.00
C ARG A 376 0.95 -7.81 -26.31
N TYR A 377 0.27 -7.56 -25.19
CA TYR A 377 -0.57 -8.55 -24.49
C TYR A 377 -2.07 -8.36 -24.74
N LEU A 378 -2.45 -7.39 -25.57
CA LEU A 378 -3.84 -6.99 -25.81
C LEU A 378 -4.17 -7.11 -27.30
N PRO A 379 -5.46 -7.25 -27.67
CA PRO A 379 -5.90 -7.01 -29.03
C PRO A 379 -5.58 -5.58 -29.50
N ASP A 380 -5.38 -5.40 -30.82
CA ASP A 380 -4.92 -4.13 -31.42
C ASP A 380 -5.77 -2.90 -31.02
N ASP A 381 -7.09 -3.07 -30.92
CA ASP A 381 -8.01 -1.98 -30.60
C ASP A 381 -8.17 -1.76 -29.07
N ALA A 382 -7.49 -2.52 -28.24
CA ALA A 382 -7.69 -2.54 -26.80
C ALA A 382 -6.58 -1.84 -25.99
N ALA A 383 -5.60 -1.21 -26.66
CA ALA A 383 -4.60 -0.40 -25.99
C ALA A 383 -5.24 0.70 -25.09
N GLY A 384 -4.66 0.92 -23.91
CA GLY A 384 -5.15 1.94 -22.97
C GLY A 384 -6.50 1.61 -22.30
N SER A 385 -6.96 0.36 -22.36
CA SER A 385 -8.25 -0.04 -21.77
C SER A 385 -8.15 -0.68 -20.38
N ILE A 386 -6.98 -1.17 -20.00
CA ILE A 386 -6.75 -1.79 -18.69
C ILE A 386 -5.55 -1.11 -18.04
N VAL A 387 -5.77 -0.52 -16.87
CA VAL A 387 -4.71 0.04 -16.02
C VAL A 387 -4.49 -0.86 -14.82
N VAL A 388 -3.24 -1.01 -14.41
CA VAL A 388 -2.85 -1.80 -13.24
C VAL A 388 -2.20 -0.87 -12.24
N PHE A 389 -2.58 -1.00 -10.98
CA PHE A 389 -1.86 -0.46 -9.84
C PHE A 389 -1.53 -1.58 -8.84
N THR A 390 -0.25 -1.74 -8.54
CA THR A 390 0.23 -2.62 -7.48
C THR A 390 1.60 -2.16 -6.97
N ALA A 391 2.07 -2.84 -5.93
CA ALA A 391 3.35 -2.64 -5.25
C ALA A 391 3.55 -1.28 -4.54
N GLY A 392 4.53 -1.25 -3.64
CA GLY A 392 5.04 -0.07 -2.92
C GLY A 392 4.16 0.46 -1.76
N TRP A 393 4.67 1.46 -1.04
CA TRP A 393 4.05 2.03 0.17
C TRP A 393 3.02 3.12 -0.14
N ALA A 394 1.84 2.69 -0.60
CA ALA A 394 0.91 3.56 -1.31
C ALA A 394 -0.20 4.22 -0.47
N MET A 395 -0.43 3.84 0.80
CA MET A 395 -1.60 4.36 1.56
C MET A 395 -1.65 5.90 1.60
N LYS A 396 -0.49 6.53 1.79
CA LYS A 396 -0.32 7.99 1.81
C LYS A 396 -0.64 8.68 0.48
N PHE A 397 -0.70 7.94 -0.63
CA PHE A 397 -1.04 8.43 -1.96
C PHE A 397 -2.44 8.04 -2.41
N VAL A 398 -3.26 7.37 -1.58
CA VAL A 398 -4.57 6.83 -2.00
C VAL A 398 -5.44 7.83 -2.77
N PRO A 399 -5.65 9.08 -2.30
CA PRO A 399 -6.44 10.07 -3.05
C PRO A 399 -5.82 10.44 -4.40
N LEU A 400 -4.50 10.64 -4.44
CA LEU A 400 -3.76 10.95 -5.66
C LEU A 400 -3.85 9.79 -6.67
N LEU A 401 -3.63 8.55 -6.21
CA LEU A 401 -3.70 7.36 -7.05
C LEU A 401 -5.09 7.14 -7.63
N GLY A 402 -6.15 7.41 -6.85
CA GLY A 402 -7.52 7.37 -7.38
C GLY A 402 -7.74 8.36 -8.51
N ARG A 403 -7.21 9.59 -8.39
CA ARG A 403 -7.29 10.62 -9.44
C ARG A 403 -6.49 10.22 -10.68
N VAL A 404 -5.26 9.77 -10.51
CA VAL A 404 -4.42 9.26 -11.61
C VAL A 404 -5.10 8.10 -12.34
N LEU A 405 -5.62 7.12 -11.60
CA LEU A 405 -6.30 5.96 -12.19
C LEU A 405 -7.56 6.38 -12.94
N LYS A 406 -8.36 7.32 -12.40
CA LYS A 406 -9.48 7.93 -13.12
C LYS A 406 -9.02 8.58 -14.41
N GLU A 407 -8.00 9.42 -14.38
CA GLU A 407 -7.47 10.12 -15.57
C GLU A 407 -6.99 9.14 -16.64
N LEU A 408 -6.26 8.09 -16.26
CA LEU A 408 -5.87 7.04 -17.20
C LEU A 408 -7.08 6.31 -17.80
N LEU A 409 -8.08 5.97 -16.98
CA LEU A 409 -9.24 5.19 -17.45
C LEU A 409 -10.20 6.02 -18.30
N VAL A 410 -10.44 7.28 -17.93
CA VAL A 410 -11.46 8.14 -18.53
C VAL A 410 -10.88 9.07 -19.58
N ASP A 411 -9.73 9.68 -19.28
CA ASP A 411 -9.12 10.74 -20.11
C ASP A 411 -7.98 10.17 -20.99
N GLY A 412 -7.46 8.98 -20.65
CA GLY A 412 -6.42 8.26 -21.40
C GLY A 412 -4.99 8.63 -21.01
N ALA A 413 -4.80 9.69 -20.22
CA ALA A 413 -3.50 10.15 -19.73
C ALA A 413 -3.68 10.98 -18.45
N ALA A 414 -2.64 11.04 -17.62
CA ALA A 414 -2.61 11.80 -16.37
C ALA A 414 -1.42 12.80 -16.36
N PRO A 415 -1.47 13.86 -17.18
CA PRO A 415 -0.29 14.71 -17.47
C PRO A 415 0.18 15.57 -16.29
N GLU A 416 -0.65 15.76 -15.27
CA GLU A 416 -0.31 16.54 -14.07
C GLU A 416 0.57 15.77 -13.08
N PHE A 417 0.66 14.44 -13.23
CA PHE A 417 1.36 13.55 -12.32
C PHE A 417 2.52 12.86 -13.04
N ASP A 418 3.74 13.02 -12.53
CA ASP A 418 4.88 12.28 -13.06
C ASP A 418 4.82 10.81 -12.61
N ILE A 419 4.21 10.00 -13.46
CA ILE A 419 4.11 8.54 -13.31
C ILE A 419 5.07 7.80 -14.24
N SER A 420 6.02 8.49 -14.87
CA SER A 420 6.97 7.89 -15.81
C SER A 420 7.86 6.82 -15.15
N HIS A 421 8.06 6.94 -13.83
CA HIS A 421 8.85 6.01 -13.02
C HIS A 421 8.11 4.71 -12.64
N PHE A 422 6.80 4.60 -12.92
CA PHE A 422 5.97 3.46 -12.49
C PHE A 422 5.59 2.50 -13.63
N LYS A 423 6.19 2.67 -14.81
CA LYS A 423 5.90 1.90 -16.02
C LYS A 423 6.21 0.41 -15.90
N PHE A 424 5.48 -0.42 -16.66
CA PHE A 424 5.65 -1.88 -16.67
C PHE A 424 6.98 -2.36 -17.26
N ASP A 425 7.49 -1.64 -18.25
CA ASP A 425 8.60 -2.02 -19.10
C ASP A 425 9.96 -1.50 -18.61
N ARG A 426 9.97 -0.81 -17.46
CA ARG A 426 11.21 -0.40 -16.82
C ARG A 426 12.05 -1.62 -16.41
N ILE A 427 13.36 -1.44 -16.44
CA ILE A 427 14.35 -2.45 -16.07
C ILE A 427 15.14 -1.88 -14.90
N HIS A 428 15.25 -2.64 -13.82
CA HIS A 428 16.04 -2.27 -12.65
C HIS A 428 17.18 -3.26 -12.49
N GLU A 429 18.43 -2.79 -12.52
CA GLU A 429 19.63 -3.64 -12.40
C GLU A 429 19.68 -4.83 -13.38
N GLY A 430 19.15 -4.64 -14.59
CA GLY A 430 19.07 -5.69 -15.61
C GLY A 430 17.87 -6.63 -15.48
N GLU A 431 17.07 -6.47 -14.42
CA GLU A 431 15.87 -7.28 -14.16
C GLU A 431 14.59 -6.54 -14.62
N PRO A 432 13.84 -7.09 -15.59
CA PRO A 432 12.55 -6.52 -15.97
C PRO A 432 11.49 -6.81 -14.90
N ILE A 433 10.53 -5.90 -14.75
CA ILE A 433 9.39 -6.09 -13.83
C ILE A 433 8.47 -7.22 -14.30
N ILE A 434 8.25 -7.31 -15.62
CA ILE A 434 7.44 -8.37 -16.24
C ILE A 434 8.23 -9.69 -16.30
N ARG A 435 7.54 -10.79 -16.01
CA ARG A 435 7.97 -12.17 -16.27
C ARG A 435 6.96 -12.85 -17.19
N GLU A 436 7.44 -13.46 -18.27
CA GLU A 436 6.61 -14.32 -19.12
C GLU A 436 6.25 -15.62 -18.40
N GLY A 437 4.99 -16.05 -18.48
CA GLY A 437 4.53 -17.29 -17.86
C GLY A 437 4.02 -17.15 -16.40
N PRO A 438 3.68 -18.29 -15.76
CA PRO A 438 3.05 -18.33 -14.44
C PRO A 438 3.98 -17.85 -13.32
N VAL A 439 3.45 -17.78 -12.10
CA VAL A 439 4.30 -17.57 -10.92
C VAL A 439 5.26 -18.75 -10.78
N ALA A 440 6.57 -18.50 -10.94
CA ALA A 440 7.57 -19.54 -10.77
C ALA A 440 7.50 -20.09 -9.33
N GLU A 441 7.46 -21.42 -9.21
CA GLU A 441 7.89 -22.11 -8.00
C GLU A 441 9.40 -22.00 -7.92
N ASP A 442 9.93 -20.83 -7.58
CA ASP A 442 11.36 -20.72 -7.29
C ASP A 442 11.63 -21.45 -5.97
N VAL A 443 12.06 -22.71 -6.10
CA VAL A 443 12.62 -23.54 -5.03
C VAL A 443 14.08 -23.14 -4.86
N GLY A 444 14.30 -22.01 -4.21
CA GLY A 444 15.63 -21.55 -3.83
C GLY A 444 15.50 -20.48 -2.75
N PRO A 445 16.46 -20.36 -1.81
CA PRO A 445 16.43 -19.28 -0.84
C PRO A 445 16.48 -17.98 -1.61
N ILE A 446 15.36 -17.26 -1.65
CA ILE A 446 15.31 -15.87 -2.08
C ILE A 446 16.17 -15.16 -1.04
N ARG A 447 17.42 -14.88 -1.41
CA ARG A 447 18.24 -13.95 -0.65
C ARG A 447 17.44 -12.65 -0.59
N ALA A 448 17.13 -12.20 0.62
CA ALA A 448 16.79 -10.82 0.82
C ALA A 448 17.97 -10.01 0.30
N VAL A 449 17.88 -9.53 -0.94
CA VAL A 449 18.75 -8.46 -1.40
C VAL A 449 18.19 -7.23 -0.72
N GLY A 450 18.64 -7.04 0.51
CA GLY A 450 18.54 -5.74 1.17
C GLY A 450 19.14 -4.70 0.24
N SER A 451 18.62 -3.50 0.35
CA SER A 451 18.98 -2.28 -0.35
C SER A 451 20.47 -1.90 -0.28
N SER A 452 21.33 -2.67 -0.93
CA SER A 452 22.74 -2.33 -1.11
C SER A 452 23.34 -3.18 -2.22
N MET A 453 23.21 -2.76 -3.47
CA MET A 453 24.25 -3.02 -4.46
C MET A 453 24.84 -1.69 -4.92
N ARG A 454 26.14 -1.54 -4.60
CA ARG A 454 26.94 -0.34 -4.80
C ARG A 454 27.18 -0.11 -6.29
N MET A 455 26.94 1.12 -6.76
CA MET A 455 27.46 1.57 -8.04
C MET A 455 28.99 1.76 -7.93
N GLY A 456 29.74 1.01 -8.73
CA GLY A 456 31.12 1.33 -9.07
C GLY A 456 31.12 2.37 -10.20
N HIS A 457 31.86 3.46 -9.95
CA HIS A 457 32.31 4.57 -10.81
C HIS A 457 31.81 4.71 -12.24
#